data_AF-A0A7W1T100-F1
#
_entry.id   AF-A0A7W1T100-F1
#
_cell.length_a   1.000
_cell.length_b   1.000
_cell.length_c   1.000
_cell.angle_alpha   90.00
_cell.angle_beta   90.00
_cell.angle_gamma   90.00
#
_symmetry.space_group_name_H-M   'P 1'
#
loop_
_entity.id
_entity.type
_entity.pdbx_description
1 polymer ?
#
loop_
_entity_poly.entity_id
_entity_poly.type
_entity_poly.pdbx_seq_one_letter_code
_entity_poly.pdbx_strand_id
1 'polypeptide(L)'
;MFNNIHTQGLDVLEGESRLSWPVLEDTLAAEGDEISLDLTPGAADPAVDPVRTYLRQMAAAPLLSREGEVEIAKRIERGKLSSMKALSRSPLVILQILAMGEDLKLGLRPIQRTVVFDEEEDVTDEMLKRRVDEVTGRIGELRERYEKRLQLAKQLEELNPKEAKTKSKKFRRLRYQLCREIVQASLIVRRIQFTNLEWKRLGDRLRKAADVMEGLERQAAALTKKIALTKS
;
A
#
# COMPACT_ATOMS: atom_id res chain seq x y z
N MET A 1 -58.13 -11.25 26.47
CA MET A 1 -58.08 -12.68 26.82
C MET A 1 -57.08 -13.35 25.90
N PHE A 2 -55.96 -13.79 26.46
CA PHE A 2 -54.95 -14.61 25.80
C PHE A 2 -55.54 -15.99 25.45
N ASN A 3 -55.27 -16.54 24.26
CA ASN A 3 -54.35 -17.68 24.06
C ASN A 3 -54.41 -18.28 22.63
N ASN A 4 -53.30 -18.94 22.28
CA ASN A 4 -53.10 -19.94 21.21
C ASN A 4 -52.59 -19.45 19.85
N ILE A 5 -51.28 -19.25 19.75
CA ILE A 5 -50.53 -19.75 18.60
C ILE A 5 -49.39 -20.63 19.13
N HIS A 6 -49.45 -21.89 18.74
CA HIS A 6 -48.50 -22.95 19.04
C HIS A 6 -47.09 -22.58 18.58
N THR A 7 -46.12 -22.83 19.45
CA THR A 7 -44.72 -23.03 19.11
C THR A 7 -44.60 -24.25 18.18
N GLN A 8 -44.25 -24.04 16.92
CA GLN A 8 -43.57 -25.06 16.12
C GLN A 8 -42.13 -24.59 15.95
N GLY A 9 -41.21 -25.37 16.51
CA GLY A 9 -39.78 -25.14 16.44
C GLY A 9 -39.29 -25.22 15.00
N LEU A 10 -38.29 -24.41 14.70
CA LEU A 10 -37.49 -24.55 13.49
C LEU A 10 -36.64 -25.81 13.63
N ASP A 11 -36.93 -26.83 12.81
CA ASP A 11 -36.06 -27.99 12.65
C ASP A 11 -34.77 -27.54 11.95
N VAL A 12 -33.66 -27.59 12.69
CA VAL A 12 -32.32 -27.42 12.15
C VAL A 12 -31.94 -28.72 11.45
N LEU A 13 -32.06 -28.75 10.13
CA LEU A 13 -31.46 -29.82 9.32
C LEU A 13 -29.94 -29.61 9.28
N GLU A 14 -29.20 -30.44 10.02
CA GLU A 14 -27.76 -30.63 9.83
C GLU A 14 -27.53 -31.24 8.44
N GLY A 15 -27.10 -30.40 7.49
CA GLY A 15 -26.63 -30.80 6.17
C GLY A 15 -25.26 -30.18 5.91
N GLU A 16 -24.23 -31.01 5.93
CA GLU A 16 -22.83 -30.64 5.73
C GLU A 16 -22.60 -29.91 4.40
N SER A 17 -21.82 -28.82 4.43
CA SER A 17 -20.96 -28.45 3.30
C SER A 17 -19.71 -27.73 3.80
N ARG A 18 -18.72 -28.51 4.25
CA ARG A 18 -17.34 -28.05 4.37
C ARG A 18 -16.74 -27.97 2.98
N LEU A 19 -16.75 -26.81 2.35
CA LEU A 19 -15.91 -26.55 1.19
C LEU A 19 -14.72 -25.67 1.60
N SER A 20 -13.52 -26.18 1.32
CA SER A 20 -12.26 -25.47 1.51
C SER A 20 -12.11 -24.38 0.45
N TRP A 21 -11.60 -23.20 0.83
CA TRP A 21 -11.49 -22.02 -0.04
C TRP A 21 -10.87 -22.20 -1.44
N PRO A 22 -9.91 -23.11 -1.67
CA PRO A 22 -9.42 -23.38 -3.02
C PRO A 22 -10.49 -24.00 -3.94
N VAL A 23 -11.38 -24.85 -3.38
CA VAL A 23 -12.48 -25.46 -4.14
C VAL A 23 -13.56 -24.43 -4.45
N LEU A 24 -13.76 -23.45 -3.55
CA LEU A 24 -14.70 -22.35 -3.76
C LEU A 24 -14.20 -21.39 -4.86
N GLU A 25 -12.90 -21.08 -4.89
CA GLU A 25 -12.30 -20.26 -5.96
C GLU A 25 -12.40 -20.93 -7.33
N ASP A 26 -12.18 -22.24 -7.43
CA ASP A 26 -12.33 -22.98 -8.70
C ASP A 26 -13.80 -23.06 -9.14
N THR A 27 -14.76 -23.21 -8.21
CA THR A 27 -16.19 -23.14 -8.56
C THR A 27 -16.60 -21.74 -9.00
N LEU A 28 -16.10 -20.69 -8.34
CA LEU A 28 -16.40 -19.29 -8.68
C LEU A 28 -15.68 -18.81 -9.96
N ALA A 29 -14.56 -19.43 -10.32
CA ALA A 29 -13.84 -19.14 -11.57
C ALA A 29 -14.40 -19.95 -12.75
N ALA A 30 -14.96 -21.14 -12.51
CA ALA A 30 -15.64 -21.95 -13.52
C ALA A 30 -17.09 -21.49 -13.76
N GLU A 31 -17.78 -20.99 -12.74
CA GLU A 31 -19.05 -20.26 -12.87
C GLU A 31 -18.78 -18.80 -13.23
N GLY A 32 -18.36 -18.58 -14.48
CA GLY A 32 -18.42 -17.28 -15.14
C GLY A 32 -19.84 -16.83 -15.51
N ASP A 33 -20.86 -17.40 -14.87
CA ASP A 33 -22.23 -16.95 -14.98
C ASP A 33 -22.53 -16.03 -13.81
N GLU A 34 -23.11 -14.88 -14.15
CA GLU A 34 -23.76 -13.97 -13.23
C GLU A 34 -24.42 -14.76 -12.08
N ILE A 35 -24.14 -14.37 -10.84
CA ILE A 35 -25.10 -14.59 -9.77
C ILE A 35 -26.34 -13.84 -10.21
N SER A 36 -27.21 -14.52 -10.96
CA SER A 36 -28.53 -14.07 -11.31
C SER A 36 -29.30 -14.06 -10.00
N LEU A 37 -29.15 -12.94 -9.29
CA LEU A 37 -30.09 -12.52 -8.27
C LEU A 37 -31.46 -12.60 -8.94
N ASP A 38 -32.24 -13.60 -8.55
CA ASP A 38 -33.60 -13.74 -9.01
C ASP A 38 -34.38 -12.48 -8.58
N LEU A 39 -34.46 -11.54 -9.52
CA LEU A 39 -35.24 -10.30 -9.46
C LEU A 39 -36.68 -10.60 -9.91
N THR A 40 -37.20 -11.82 -9.74
CA THR A 40 -38.61 -12.12 -10.04
C THR A 40 -39.49 -11.09 -9.32
N PRO A 41 -40.14 -10.18 -10.08
CA PRO A 41 -40.94 -9.13 -9.49
C PRO A 41 -42.28 -9.76 -9.17
N GLY A 42 -42.39 -10.33 -7.97
CA GLY A 42 -43.67 -10.50 -7.33
C GLY A 42 -44.22 -9.12 -6.99
N ALA A 43 -44.88 -8.49 -7.98
CA ALA A 43 -45.47 -7.16 -7.97
C ALA A 43 -44.48 -5.99 -7.77
N ALA A 44 -44.38 -5.15 -8.81
CA ALA A 44 -43.83 -3.81 -8.68
C ALA A 44 -44.69 -2.99 -7.70
N ASP A 45 -44.07 -2.40 -6.67
CA ASP A 45 -44.49 -1.17 -5.97
C ASP A 45 -43.59 -0.90 -4.73
N PRO A 46 -43.55 0.31 -4.15
CA PRO A 46 -43.18 1.61 -4.70
C PRO A 46 -41.92 2.15 -3.95
N ALA A 47 -41.05 2.90 -4.63
CA ALA A 47 -39.83 3.52 -4.07
C ALA A 47 -38.94 2.54 -3.27
N VAL A 48 -37.88 2.04 -3.90
CA VAL A 48 -36.84 1.22 -3.25
C VAL A 48 -36.32 1.98 -2.04
N ASP A 49 -36.89 1.68 -0.87
CA ASP A 49 -36.51 2.32 0.38
C ASP A 49 -35.03 1.99 0.59
N PRO A 50 -34.13 3.00 0.52
CA PRO A 50 -32.70 2.76 0.61
C PRO A 50 -32.34 2.07 1.92
N VAL A 51 -33.13 2.27 2.98
CA VAL A 51 -32.98 1.57 4.26
C VAL A 51 -33.33 0.10 4.11
N ARG A 52 -34.45 -0.24 3.46
CA ARG A 52 -34.86 -1.64 3.22
C ARG A 52 -33.85 -2.39 2.34
N THR A 53 -33.32 -1.74 1.31
CA THR A 53 -32.25 -2.31 0.48
C THR A 53 -30.96 -2.51 1.27
N TYR A 54 -30.56 -1.53 2.08
CA TYR A 54 -29.37 -1.64 2.93
C TYR A 54 -29.49 -2.77 3.96
N LEU A 55 -30.62 -2.88 4.67
CA LEU A 55 -30.85 -3.94 5.64
C LEU A 55 -30.85 -5.33 5.00
N ARG A 56 -31.41 -5.46 3.79
CA ARG A 56 -31.36 -6.72 3.04
C ARG A 56 -29.94 -7.07 2.63
N GLN A 57 -29.13 -6.09 2.21
CA GLN A 57 -27.70 -6.29 1.89
C GLN A 57 -26.88 -6.65 3.13
N MET A 58 -27.12 -6.00 4.27
CA MET A 58 -26.46 -6.33 5.53
C MET A 58 -26.84 -7.72 6.04
N ALA A 59 -28.12 -8.11 5.93
CA ALA A 59 -28.60 -9.43 6.37
C ALA A 59 -28.03 -10.58 5.51
N ALA A 60 -27.68 -10.30 4.25
CA ALA A 60 -27.04 -11.27 3.36
C ALA A 60 -25.52 -11.39 3.59
N ALA A 61 -24.88 -10.40 4.23
CA ALA A 61 -23.45 -10.44 4.53
C ALA A 61 -23.20 -11.33 5.76
N PRO A 62 -22.44 -12.43 5.65
CA PRO A 62 -22.16 -13.30 6.78
C PRO A 62 -21.37 -12.53 7.84
N LEU A 63 -21.77 -12.70 9.11
CA LEU A 63 -21.02 -12.16 10.24
C LEU A 63 -19.62 -12.78 10.28
N LEU A 64 -18.63 -11.97 10.67
CA LEU A 64 -17.26 -12.43 10.81
C LEU A 64 -17.16 -13.41 11.98
N SER A 65 -16.61 -14.60 11.72
CA SER A 65 -16.15 -15.47 12.79
C SER A 65 -14.88 -14.87 13.40
N ARG A 66 -14.57 -15.21 14.66
CA ARG A 66 -13.31 -14.81 15.30
C ARG A 66 -12.08 -15.15 14.45
N GLU A 67 -12.10 -16.28 13.77
CA GLU A 67 -11.03 -16.69 12.85
C GLU A 67 -10.96 -15.80 11.61
N GLY A 68 -12.12 -15.44 11.03
CA GLY A 68 -12.23 -14.49 9.93
C GLY A 68 -11.73 -13.08 10.30
N GLU A 69 -12.02 -12.60 11.51
CA GLU A 69 -11.48 -11.32 12.01
C GLU A 69 -9.95 -11.33 12.07
N VAL A 70 -9.38 -12.41 12.59
CA VAL A 70 -7.92 -12.58 12.69
C VAL A 70 -7.27 -12.66 11.31
N GLU A 71 -7.91 -13.35 10.35
CA GLU A 71 -7.40 -13.43 8.98
C GLU A 71 -7.37 -12.06 8.30
N ILE A 72 -8.46 -11.30 8.43
CA ILE A 72 -8.55 -9.93 7.89
C ILE A 72 -7.49 -9.04 8.53
N ALA A 73 -7.34 -9.08 9.85
CA ALA A 73 -6.32 -8.31 10.55
C ALA A 73 -4.90 -8.62 10.02
N LYS A 74 -4.55 -9.91 9.89
CA LYS A 74 -3.26 -10.34 9.32
C LYS A 74 -3.10 -9.90 7.87
N ARG A 75 -4.16 -9.87 7.08
CA ARG A 75 -4.11 -9.41 5.68
C ARG A 75 -3.86 -7.91 5.60
N ILE A 76 -4.57 -7.12 6.41
CA ILE A 76 -4.39 -5.67 6.49
C ILE A 76 -2.97 -5.32 6.94
N GLU A 77 -2.45 -5.99 7.96
CA GLU A 77 -1.10 -5.76 8.46
C GLU A 77 -0.04 -6.08 7.40
N ARG A 78 -0.16 -7.23 6.71
CA ARG A 78 0.71 -7.60 5.58
C ARG A 78 0.65 -6.57 4.46
N GLY A 79 -0.55 -6.08 4.12
CA GLY A 79 -0.75 -5.04 3.10
C GLY A 79 -0.08 -3.72 3.47
N LYS A 80 -0.24 -3.28 4.73
CA LYS A 80 0.41 -2.08 5.28
C LYS A 80 1.94 -2.21 5.20
N LEU A 81 2.48 -3.33 5.65
CA LEU A 81 3.92 -3.57 5.67
C LEU A 81 4.52 -3.69 4.27
N SER A 82 3.79 -4.28 3.32
CA SER A 82 4.16 -4.32 1.90
C SER A 82 4.22 -2.91 1.30
N SER A 83 3.19 -2.10 1.58
CA SER A 83 3.11 -0.70 1.10
C SER A 83 4.25 0.15 1.66
N MET A 84 4.54 0.07 2.96
CA MET A 84 5.69 0.76 3.58
C MET A 84 7.03 0.33 2.98
N LYS A 85 7.21 -0.97 2.71
CA LYS A 85 8.41 -1.50 2.04
C LYS A 85 8.56 -0.97 0.61
N ALA A 86 7.48 -0.85 -0.14
CA ALA A 86 7.51 -0.30 -1.49
C ALA A 86 7.86 1.20 -1.47
N LEU A 87 7.14 1.98 -0.65
CA LEU A 87 7.36 3.42 -0.52
C LEU A 87 8.79 3.74 -0.06
N SER A 88 9.28 3.05 0.97
CA SER A 88 10.63 3.29 1.52
C SER A 88 11.78 2.98 0.57
N ARG A 89 11.55 2.23 -0.52
CA ARG A 89 12.56 1.95 -1.55
C ARG A 89 12.51 2.93 -2.71
N SER A 90 11.45 3.73 -2.81
CA SER A 90 11.29 4.70 -3.90
C SER A 90 12.32 5.84 -3.76
N PRO A 91 13.10 6.14 -4.81
CA PRO A 91 14.02 7.27 -4.81
C PRO A 91 13.34 8.61 -4.51
N LEU A 92 12.13 8.82 -5.04
CA LEU A 92 11.37 10.06 -4.86
C LEU A 92 10.91 10.23 -3.40
N VAL A 93 10.48 9.14 -2.77
CA VAL A 93 10.09 9.15 -1.36
C VAL A 93 11.30 9.45 -0.47
N ILE A 94 12.47 8.88 -0.77
CA ILE A 94 13.69 9.16 -0.01
C ILE A 94 14.05 10.65 -0.11
N LEU A 95 14.04 11.24 -1.31
CA LEU A 95 14.31 12.68 -1.48
C LEU A 95 13.33 13.54 -0.67
N GLN A 96 12.05 13.17 -0.66
CA GLN A 96 11.05 13.88 0.10
C GLN A 96 11.27 13.78 1.62
N ILE A 97 11.76 12.64 2.11
CA ILE A 97 12.14 12.45 3.52
C ILE A 97 13.39 13.26 3.86
N LEU A 98 14.37 13.34 2.95
CA LEU A 98 15.56 14.18 3.15
C LEU A 98 15.18 15.66 3.30
N ALA A 99 14.31 16.17 2.42
CA ALA A 99 13.77 17.53 2.52
C ALA A 99 12.96 17.74 3.80
N MET A 100 12.15 16.75 4.21
CA MET A 100 11.43 16.80 5.48
C MET A 100 12.38 16.90 6.68
N GLY A 101 13.55 16.23 6.64
CA GLY A 101 14.55 16.37 7.69
C GLY A 101 15.12 17.78 7.80
N GLU A 102 15.25 18.49 6.68
CA GLU A 102 15.63 19.91 6.67
C GLU A 102 14.52 20.79 7.25
N ASP A 103 13.26 20.54 6.88
CA ASP A 103 12.09 21.24 7.44
C ASP A 103 12.00 21.05 8.97
N LEU A 104 12.32 19.84 9.47
CA LEU A 104 12.32 19.54 10.91
C LEU A 104 13.44 20.29 11.63
N LYS A 105 14.65 20.36 11.05
CA LYS A 105 15.77 21.15 11.60
C LYS A 105 15.44 22.63 11.70
N LEU A 106 14.73 23.17 10.70
CA LEU A 106 14.33 24.57 10.62
C LEU A 106 13.09 24.89 11.48
N GLY A 107 12.44 23.88 12.07
CA GLY A 107 11.22 24.05 12.85
C GLY A 107 9.98 24.40 12.02
N LEU A 108 10.03 24.24 10.69
CA LEU A 108 8.89 24.53 9.78
C LEU A 108 7.77 23.50 9.91
N ARG A 109 8.09 22.31 10.41
CA ARG A 109 7.16 21.20 10.57
C ARG A 109 7.21 20.68 12.02
N PRO A 110 6.06 20.55 12.70
CA PRO A 110 6.03 19.95 14.03
C PRO A 110 6.35 18.45 13.93
N ILE A 111 7.23 17.97 14.82
CA ILE A 111 7.63 16.56 14.88
C ILE A 111 6.44 15.64 15.21
N GLN A 112 5.50 16.11 16.03
CA GLN A 112 4.27 15.42 16.44
C GLN A 112 3.39 14.97 15.26
N ARG A 113 3.35 15.78 14.20
CA ARG A 113 2.59 15.42 12.99
C ARG A 113 3.32 14.37 12.15
N THR A 114 4.64 14.29 12.32
CA THR A 114 5.52 13.54 11.45
C THR A 114 5.75 12.12 11.97
N VAL A 115 6.04 12.00 13.26
CA VAL A 115 6.42 10.75 13.92
C VAL A 115 5.37 10.40 14.97
N VAL A 116 5.14 9.11 15.18
CA VAL A 116 4.25 8.59 16.23
C VAL A 116 4.88 8.86 17.60
N PHE A 117 4.06 9.40 18.50
CA PHE A 117 4.34 9.55 19.92
C PHE A 117 3.38 8.63 20.67
N ASP A 118 3.83 8.02 21.76
CA ASP A 118 2.97 7.23 22.61
C ASP A 118 2.07 8.19 23.40
N GLU A 119 0.77 7.91 23.46
CA GLU A 119 -0.25 8.80 24.03
C GLU A 119 -0.11 9.00 25.55
N GLU A 120 0.72 8.17 26.20
CA GLU A 120 0.91 8.13 27.65
C GLU A 120 2.08 9.02 28.14
N GLU A 121 2.89 9.58 27.24
CA GLU A 121 4.02 10.43 27.61
C GLU A 121 3.65 11.92 27.59
N ASP A 122 3.83 12.61 28.72
CA ASP A 122 3.74 14.07 28.79
C ASP A 122 4.75 14.70 27.84
N VAL A 123 4.26 15.34 26.79
CA VAL A 123 5.10 15.91 25.74
C VAL A 123 5.80 17.16 26.25
N THR A 124 7.00 16.97 26.80
CA THR A 124 7.88 18.08 27.20
C THR A 124 8.72 18.59 26.03
N ASP A 125 9.10 19.87 26.07
CA ASP A 125 9.95 20.48 25.05
C ASP A 125 11.32 19.80 24.91
N GLU A 126 11.83 19.23 26.00
CA GLU A 126 13.08 18.46 25.98
C GLU A 126 12.93 17.14 25.21
N MET A 127 11.81 16.42 25.41
CA MET A 127 11.51 15.20 24.67
C MET A 127 11.31 15.48 23.18
N LEU A 128 10.63 16.58 22.85
CA LEU A 128 10.48 17.02 21.46
C LEU A 128 11.82 17.27 20.78
N LYS A 129 12.73 17.99 21.44
CA LYS A 129 14.09 18.24 20.91
C LYS A 129 14.87 16.94 20.71
N ARG A 130 14.89 16.06 21.72
CA ARG A 130 15.55 14.74 21.62
C ARG A 130 15.02 13.93 20.44
N ARG A 131 13.70 13.93 20.24
CA ARG A 131 13.07 13.19 19.14
C ARG A 131 13.38 13.80 17.78
N VAL A 132 13.44 15.13 17.68
CA VAL A 132 13.89 15.84 16.48
C VAL A 132 15.33 15.45 16.16
N ASP A 133 16.24 15.48 17.13
CA ASP A 133 17.65 15.12 16.93
C ASP A 133 17.81 13.66 16.49
N GLU A 134 17.08 12.74 17.12
CA GLU A 134 17.08 11.32 16.79
C GLU A 134 16.59 11.06 15.35
N VAL A 135 15.47 11.65 14.96
CA VAL A 135 14.89 11.51 13.62
C VAL A 135 15.81 12.14 12.58
N THR A 136 16.34 13.32 12.90
CA THR A 136 17.27 14.05 12.04
C THR A 136 18.57 13.29 11.83
N GLY A 137 19.11 12.65 12.88
CA GLY A 137 20.27 11.79 12.81
C GLY A 137 20.05 10.60 11.88
N ARG A 138 18.90 9.92 11.98
CA ARG A 138 18.52 8.84 11.05
C ARG A 138 18.36 9.33 9.62
N ILE A 139 17.82 10.53 9.41
CA ILE A 139 17.72 11.13 8.07
C ILE A 139 19.13 11.47 7.52
N GLY A 140 20.06 11.85 8.39
CA GLY A 140 21.49 11.99 8.05
C GLY A 140 22.10 10.67 7.56
N GLU A 141 21.92 9.57 8.30
CA GLU A 141 22.36 8.23 7.87
C GLU A 141 21.71 7.82 6.54
N LEU A 142 20.42 8.13 6.36
CA LEU A 142 19.70 7.86 5.11
C LEU A 142 20.34 8.60 3.93
N ARG A 143 20.77 9.85 4.12
CA ARG A 143 21.45 10.65 3.10
C ARG A 143 22.73 9.98 2.63
N GLU A 144 23.60 9.56 3.56
CA GLU A 144 24.85 8.88 3.21
C GLU A 144 24.60 7.60 2.39
N ARG A 145 23.59 6.81 2.78
CA ARG A 145 23.20 5.60 2.04
C ARG A 145 22.68 5.93 0.65
N TYR A 146 21.90 7.00 0.53
CA TYR A 146 21.37 7.47 -0.75
C TYR A 146 22.46 7.97 -1.69
N GLU A 147 23.46 8.70 -1.18
CA GLU A 147 24.61 9.16 -1.97
C GLU A 147 25.47 8.00 -2.46
N LYS A 148 25.77 7.02 -1.58
CA LYS A 148 26.47 5.78 -1.97
C LYS A 148 25.70 5.03 -3.06
N ARG A 149 24.37 4.96 -2.96
CA ARG A 149 23.51 4.37 -3.99
C ARG A 149 23.64 5.10 -5.33
N LEU A 150 23.69 6.44 -5.33
CA LEU A 150 23.89 7.23 -6.56
C LEU A 150 25.26 6.99 -7.19
N GLN A 151 26.32 6.90 -6.38
CA GLN A 151 27.67 6.58 -6.87
C GLN A 151 27.72 5.19 -7.52
N LEU A 152 27.14 4.17 -6.87
CA LEU A 152 27.07 2.81 -7.41
C LEU A 152 26.23 2.73 -8.68
N ALA A 153 25.15 3.53 -8.78
CA ALA A 153 24.34 3.62 -9.99
C ALA A 153 25.13 4.22 -11.17
N LYS A 154 25.86 5.32 -10.94
CA LYS A 154 26.75 5.93 -11.94
C LYS A 154 27.83 4.95 -12.42
N GLN A 155 28.50 4.27 -11.48
CA GLN A 155 29.48 3.23 -11.81
C GLN A 155 28.90 2.09 -12.65
N LEU A 156 27.59 1.79 -12.50
CA LEU A 156 26.91 0.78 -13.28
C LEU A 156 26.59 1.28 -14.71
N GLU A 157 26.24 2.55 -14.86
CA GLU A 157 25.98 3.22 -16.14
C GLU A 157 27.27 3.39 -16.96
N GLU A 158 28.39 3.68 -16.30
CA GLU A 158 29.72 3.82 -16.92
C GLU A 158 30.33 2.48 -17.38
N LEU A 159 29.72 1.33 -17.05
CA LEU A 159 30.20 0.03 -17.52
C LEU A 159 30.00 -0.11 -19.02
N ASN A 160 31.04 -0.64 -19.68
CA ASN A 160 30.98 -0.95 -21.11
C ASN A 160 29.77 -1.85 -21.45
N PRO A 161 29.06 -1.62 -22.58
CA PRO A 161 27.89 -2.40 -22.97
C PRO A 161 28.15 -3.91 -23.08
N LYS A 162 29.38 -4.31 -23.44
CA LYS A 162 29.81 -5.73 -23.48
C LYS A 162 29.87 -6.36 -22.09
N GLU A 163 30.34 -5.61 -21.08
CA GLU A 163 30.43 -6.09 -19.68
C GLU A 163 29.06 -6.19 -19.02
N ALA A 164 28.14 -5.29 -19.37
CA ALA A 164 26.75 -5.33 -18.94
C ALA A 164 26.00 -6.52 -19.56
N LYS A 165 26.14 -6.75 -20.87
CA LYS A 165 25.51 -7.90 -21.57
C LYS A 165 26.02 -9.25 -21.08
N THR A 166 27.32 -9.39 -20.84
CA THR A 166 27.93 -10.63 -20.34
C THR A 166 27.71 -10.88 -18.85
N LYS A 167 27.04 -9.97 -18.13
CA LYS A 167 26.85 -10.02 -16.67
C LYS A 167 28.16 -10.37 -15.94
N SER A 168 29.21 -9.62 -16.29
CA SER A 168 30.55 -9.78 -15.71
C SER A 168 30.50 -9.86 -14.17
N LYS A 169 31.50 -10.50 -13.55
CA LYS A 169 31.63 -10.59 -12.09
C LYS A 169 31.55 -9.19 -11.44
N LYS A 170 32.12 -8.17 -12.10
CA LYS A 170 32.05 -6.76 -11.67
C LYS A 170 30.62 -6.22 -11.70
N PHE A 171 29.89 -6.43 -12.81
CA PHE A 171 28.48 -6.02 -12.94
C PHE A 171 27.59 -6.66 -11.86
N ARG A 172 27.75 -7.96 -11.62
CA ARG A 172 27.02 -8.69 -10.57
C ARG A 172 27.31 -8.12 -9.18
N ARG A 173 28.58 -7.83 -8.88
CA ARG A 173 29.00 -7.25 -7.60
C ARG A 173 28.39 -5.86 -7.38
N LEU A 174 28.47 -4.97 -8.36
CA LEU A 174 27.92 -3.62 -8.28
C LEU A 174 26.39 -3.64 -8.12
N ARG A 175 25.69 -4.47 -8.91
CA ARG A 175 24.23 -4.65 -8.73
C ARG A 175 23.87 -5.14 -7.34
N TYR A 176 24.61 -6.11 -6.79
CA TYR A 176 24.36 -6.60 -5.45
C TYR A 176 24.56 -5.51 -4.38
N GLN A 177 25.63 -4.73 -4.50
CA GLN A 177 25.90 -3.59 -3.61
C GLN A 177 24.80 -2.53 -3.71
N LEU A 178 24.37 -2.18 -4.93
CA LEU A 178 23.28 -1.24 -5.16
C LEU A 178 21.97 -1.71 -4.50
N CYS A 179 21.59 -2.97 -4.71
CA CYS A 179 20.41 -3.56 -4.07
C CYS A 179 20.53 -3.55 -2.54
N ARG A 180 21.72 -3.82 -2.01
CA ARG A 180 21.97 -3.79 -0.56
C ARG A 180 21.76 -2.38 0.00
N GLU A 181 22.30 -1.35 -0.63
CA GLU A 181 22.08 0.04 -0.19
C GLU A 181 20.61 0.44 -0.26
N ILE A 182 19.85 -0.01 -1.27
CA ILE A 182 18.38 0.21 -1.34
C ILE A 182 17.66 -0.43 -0.15
N VAL A 183 18.03 -1.67 0.22
CA VAL A 183 17.42 -2.37 1.37
C VAL A 183 17.80 -1.68 2.68
N GLN A 184 19.07 -1.25 2.84
CA GLN A 184 19.51 -0.54 4.04
C GLN A 184 18.79 0.81 4.20
N ALA A 185 18.68 1.59 3.12
CA ALA A 185 17.89 2.82 3.14
C ALA A 185 16.42 2.55 3.54
N SER A 186 15.80 1.50 2.98
CA SER A 186 14.43 1.10 3.35
C SER A 186 14.29 0.69 4.82
N LEU A 187 15.31 0.08 5.41
CA LEU A 187 15.33 -0.27 6.83
C LEU A 187 15.40 0.98 7.71
N ILE A 188 16.26 1.95 7.37
CA ILE A 188 16.37 3.22 8.10
C ILE A 188 15.03 3.96 8.06
N VAL A 189 14.44 4.12 6.87
CA VAL A 189 13.15 4.80 6.71
C VAL A 189 12.05 4.12 7.53
N ARG A 190 11.98 2.78 7.55
CA ARG A 190 10.96 2.05 8.31
C ARG A 190 11.19 2.05 9.83
N ARG A 191 12.42 2.33 10.29
CA ARG A 191 12.72 2.55 11.71
C ARG A 191 12.27 3.92 12.18
N ILE A 192 12.19 4.90 11.29
CA ILE A 192 11.53 6.17 11.60
C ILE A 192 10.02 5.87 11.66
N GLN A 193 9.46 5.92 12.87
CA GLN A 193 8.06 5.61 13.14
C GLN A 193 7.15 6.72 12.61
N PHE A 194 7.08 6.91 11.29
CA PHE A 194 6.20 7.90 10.69
C PHE A 194 4.73 7.57 10.96
N THR A 195 3.93 8.62 11.12
CA THR A 195 2.47 8.49 11.23
C THR A 195 1.87 7.91 9.95
N ASN A 196 0.71 7.24 10.06
CA ASN A 196 0.00 6.70 8.89
C ASN A 196 -0.37 7.81 7.88
N LEU A 197 -0.63 9.03 8.39
CA LEU A 197 -0.92 10.20 7.57
C LEU A 197 0.28 10.61 6.70
N GLU A 198 1.49 10.59 7.27
CA GLU A 198 2.70 10.89 6.49
C GLU A 198 2.99 9.82 5.44
N TRP A 199 2.79 8.54 5.76
CA TRP A 199 2.89 7.46 4.76
C TRP A 199 1.90 7.65 3.61
N LYS A 200 0.65 8.02 3.92
CA LYS A 200 -0.36 8.32 2.90
C LYS A 200 0.06 9.52 2.04
N ARG A 201 0.53 10.61 2.67
CA ARG A 201 1.02 11.81 1.96
C ARG A 201 2.18 11.49 1.01
N LEU A 202 3.14 10.68 1.45
CA LEU A 202 4.27 10.24 0.63
C LEU A 202 3.78 9.35 -0.54
N GLY A 203 2.83 8.46 -0.29
CA GLY A 203 2.20 7.63 -1.31
C GLY A 203 1.44 8.43 -2.37
N ASP A 204 0.64 9.41 -1.94
CA ASP A 204 -0.13 10.27 -2.85
C ASP A 204 0.80 11.12 -3.73
N ARG A 205 1.92 11.61 -3.20
CA ARG A 205 2.93 12.33 -3.99
C ARG A 205 3.62 11.42 -5.00
N LEU A 206 3.96 10.19 -4.60
CA LEU A 206 4.55 9.22 -5.52
C LEU A 206 3.57 8.88 -6.65
N ARG A 207 2.28 8.69 -6.34
CA ARG A 207 1.23 8.42 -7.33
C ARG A 207 1.11 9.58 -8.31
N LYS A 208 1.00 10.82 -7.83
CA LYS A 208 0.96 12.02 -8.68
C LYS A 208 2.19 12.13 -9.59
N ALA A 209 3.38 11.82 -9.06
CA ALA A 209 4.60 11.82 -9.87
C ALA A 209 4.56 10.74 -10.98
N ALA A 210 4.05 9.56 -10.66
CA ALA A 210 3.88 8.48 -11.64
C ALA A 210 2.85 8.85 -12.72
N ASP A 211 1.71 9.44 -12.35
CA ASP A 211 0.68 9.89 -13.30
C ASP A 211 1.24 10.92 -14.29
N VAL A 212 2.06 11.86 -13.80
CA VAL A 212 2.76 12.85 -14.64
C VAL A 212 3.77 12.17 -15.56
N MET A 213 4.57 11.23 -15.05
CA MET A 213 5.53 10.47 -15.87
C MET A 213 4.83 9.69 -16.98
N GLU A 214 3.72 9.01 -16.68
CA GLU A 214 2.96 8.26 -17.67
C GLU A 214 2.39 9.20 -18.76
N GLY A 215 1.90 10.37 -18.38
CA GLY A 215 1.47 11.41 -19.31
C GLY A 215 2.60 11.84 -20.26
N LEU A 216 3.80 12.08 -19.72
CA LEU A 216 4.98 12.46 -20.51
C LEU A 216 5.47 11.32 -21.41
N GLU A 217 5.45 10.08 -20.95
CA GLU A 217 5.80 8.91 -21.76
C GLU A 217 4.86 8.73 -22.95
N ARG A 218 3.54 8.92 -22.74
CA ARG A 218 2.55 8.90 -23.83
C ARG A 218 2.81 10.01 -24.85
N GLN A 219 3.13 11.22 -24.40
CA GLN A 219 3.48 12.34 -25.28
C GLN A 219 4.76 12.06 -26.07
N ALA A 220 5.80 11.53 -25.41
CA ALA A 220 7.05 11.15 -26.06
C ALA A 220 6.82 10.08 -27.14
N ALA A 221 6.02 9.05 -26.85
CA ALA A 221 5.66 8.01 -27.81
C ALA A 221 4.86 8.55 -29.01
N ALA A 222 3.96 9.51 -28.78
CA ALA A 222 3.23 10.17 -29.86
C ALA A 222 4.16 11.00 -30.76
N LEU A 223 5.12 11.71 -30.17
CA LEU A 223 6.11 12.51 -30.90
C LEU A 223 7.07 11.62 -31.70
N THR A 224 7.57 10.51 -31.13
CA THR A 224 8.43 9.57 -31.87
C THR A 224 7.70 8.96 -33.05
N LYS A 225 6.41 8.63 -32.92
CA LYS A 225 5.58 8.16 -34.03
C LYS A 225 5.42 9.24 -35.12
N LYS A 226 5.17 10.50 -34.74
CA LYS A 226 5.11 11.61 -35.70
C LYS A 226 6.43 11.80 -36.45
N ILE A 227 7.56 11.79 -35.74
CA ILE A 227 8.89 11.90 -36.34
C ILE A 227 9.15 10.77 -37.34
N ALA A 228 8.74 9.53 -37.01
CA ALA A 228 8.88 8.39 -37.91
C ALA A 228 8.04 8.56 -39.20
N LEU A 229 6.83 9.12 -39.09
CA LEU A 229 5.96 9.41 -40.24
C LEU A 229 6.51 10.54 -41.13
N THR A 230 7.17 11.55 -40.55
CA THR A 230 7.76 12.67 -41.33
C THR A 230 9.09 12.31 -42.00
N LYS A 231 9.74 11.21 -41.59
CA LYS A 231 10.98 10.72 -42.19
C LYS A 231 10.76 9.67 -43.30
N SER A 232 9.53 9.21 -43.49
CA SER A 232 9.10 8.35 -44.61
C SER A 232 8.53 9.18 -45.74
#